data_AF-A0A7M1PZW0-F1
#
_entry.id   AF-A0A7M1PZW0-F1
#
_cell.length_a   1.000
_cell.length_b   1.000
_cell.length_c   1.000
_cell.angle_alpha   90.00
_cell.angle_beta   90.00
_cell.angle_gamma   90.00
#
_symmetry.space_group_name_H-M   'P 1'
#
loop_
_entity.id
_entity.type
_entity.pdbx_description
1 polymer ?
#
loop_
_entity_poly.entity_id
_entity_poly.type
_entity_poly.pdbx_seq_one_letter_code
_entity_poly.pdbx_strand_id
1 'polypeptide(L)'
;MKTKTIVGITIGVLICLFISAFFVTPLINNVVLNRFSTQIEDIKLPNHTSILNINSICGKLTGNGNGMDFLSCALIKSELSLLELQQFFSNIKFKNAKKSRYSVNVDVVKTNSYKLNSMYLEHGELVFNCIKNESSYDNLYYVVISDSGYPTFFDLRGH
;
A
#
# COMPACT_ATOMS: atom_id res chain seq x y z
N MET A 1 35.82 -3.89 38.81
CA MET A 1 35.73 -4.48 37.45
C MET A 1 34.31 -4.92 37.09
N LYS A 2 33.63 -5.73 37.91
CA LYS A 2 32.25 -6.22 37.64
C LYS A 2 31.22 -5.13 37.29
N THR A 3 31.21 -4.01 38.01
CA THR A 3 30.26 -2.90 37.75
C THR A 3 30.46 -2.25 36.37
N LYS A 4 31.71 -2.05 35.93
CA LYS A 4 32.01 -1.48 34.60
C LYS A 4 31.57 -2.43 33.48
N THR A 5 31.76 -3.74 33.68
CA THR A 5 31.29 -4.77 32.74
C THR A 5 29.76 -4.80 32.66
N ILE A 6 29.06 -4.75 33.79
CA ILE A 6 27.59 -4.70 33.83
C ILE A 6 27.07 -3.45 33.11
N VAL A 7 27.63 -2.27 33.40
CA VAL A 7 27.25 -1.01 32.74
C VAL A 7 27.46 -1.10 31.23
N GLY A 8 28.60 -1.64 30.78
CA GLY A 8 28.88 -1.82 29.35
C GLY A 8 27.88 -2.75 28.65
N ILE A 9 27.54 -3.87 29.28
CA ILE A 9 26.52 -4.81 28.77
C ILE A 9 25.16 -4.11 28.69
N THR A 10 24.75 -3.40 29.74
CA THR A 10 23.46 -2.69 29.77
C THR A 10 23.36 -1.67 28.64
N ILE A 11 24.41 -0.87 28.42
CA ILE A 11 24.45 0.11 27.31
C ILE A 11 24.35 -0.62 25.96
N GLY A 12 25.12 -1.70 25.78
CA GLY A 12 25.09 -2.50 24.55
C GLY A 12 23.68 -3.04 24.24
N VAL A 13 22.99 -3.59 25.25
CA VAL A 13 21.62 -4.09 25.10
C VAL A 13 20.66 -2.97 24.72
N LEU A 14 20.75 -1.80 25.35
CA LEU A 14 19.89 -0.65 25.04
C LEU A 14 20.09 -0.17 23.59
N ILE A 15 21.33 -0.10 23.11
CA ILE A 15 21.64 0.26 21.73
C ILE A 15 21.06 -0.78 20.76
N CYS A 16 21.24 -2.07 21.04
CA CYS A 16 20.67 -3.14 20.22
C CYS A 16 19.14 -3.06 20.16
N LEU A 17 18.46 -2.81 21.27
CA LEU A 17 17.01 -2.63 21.32
C LEU A 17 16.57 -1.43 20.46
N PHE A 18 17.26 -0.30 20.59
CA PHE A 18 16.95 0.90 19.80
C PHE A 18 17.13 0.65 18.29
N ILE A 19 18.23 0.03 17.89
CA ILE A 19 18.50 -0.31 16.48
C ILE A 19 17.46 -1.31 15.96
N SER A 20 17.08 -2.31 16.77
CA SER A 20 16.10 -3.32 16.37
C SER A 20 14.74 -2.72 15.99
N ALA A 21 14.35 -1.58 16.58
CA ALA A 21 13.11 -0.90 16.24
C ALA A 21 13.05 -0.53 14.75
N PHE A 22 14.17 -0.11 14.14
CA PHE A 22 14.25 0.24 12.71
C PHE A 22 14.07 -0.95 11.75
N PHE A 23 14.17 -2.19 12.25
CA PHE A 23 13.95 -3.40 11.47
C PHE A 23 12.58 -4.02 11.73
N VAL A 24 12.11 -3.95 12.99
CA VAL A 24 10.82 -4.50 13.39
C VAL A 24 9.66 -3.67 12.84
N THR A 25 9.75 -2.33 12.86
CA THR A 25 8.63 -1.50 12.41
C THR A 25 8.36 -1.59 10.91
N PRO A 26 9.36 -1.66 10.01
CA PRO A 26 9.10 -1.98 8.60
C PRO A 26 8.43 -3.33 8.39
N LEU A 27 8.81 -4.35 9.16
CA LEU A 27 8.21 -5.68 9.06
C LEU A 27 6.73 -5.65 9.47
N ILE A 28 6.40 -4.95 10.56
CA ILE A 28 5.01 -4.74 10.99
C ILE A 28 4.22 -4.01 9.90
N ASN A 29 4.79 -2.94 9.32
CA ASN A 29 4.13 -2.19 8.25
C ASN A 29 3.93 -3.06 7.00
N ASN A 30 4.85 -3.94 6.65
CA ASN A 30 4.66 -4.88 5.53
C ASN A 30 3.53 -5.88 5.80
N VAL A 31 3.41 -6.39 7.03
CA VAL A 31 2.29 -7.26 7.43
C VAL A 31 0.96 -6.50 7.34
N VAL A 32 0.94 -5.23 7.78
CA VAL A 32 -0.22 -4.35 7.67
C VAL A 32 -0.59 -4.12 6.19
N LEU A 33 0.39 -3.79 5.34
CA LEU A 33 0.20 -3.59 3.91
C LEU A 33 -0.40 -4.83 3.24
N ASN A 34 0.14 -6.01 3.56
CA ASN A 34 -0.37 -7.26 3.00
C ASN A 34 -1.84 -7.48 3.38
N ARG A 35 -2.20 -7.33 4.66
CA ARG A 35 -3.61 -7.47 5.12
C ARG A 35 -4.53 -6.42 4.51
N PHE A 36 -4.02 -5.20 4.31
CA PHE A 36 -4.78 -4.13 3.68
C PHE A 36 -5.05 -4.45 2.21
N SER A 37 -4.04 -4.97 1.50
CA SER A 37 -4.09 -5.33 0.08
C SER A 37 -5.01 -6.52 -0.21
N THR A 38 -4.97 -7.57 0.63
CA THR A 38 -5.80 -8.78 0.46
C THR A 38 -7.30 -8.50 0.49
N GLN A 39 -7.73 -7.35 1.03
CA GLN A 39 -9.14 -6.96 0.99
C GLN A 39 -9.71 -6.84 -0.43
N ILE A 40 -8.86 -6.56 -1.44
CA ILE A 40 -9.32 -6.50 -2.83
C ILE A 40 -9.65 -7.91 -3.36
N GLU A 41 -8.90 -8.93 -2.94
CA GLU A 41 -9.12 -10.32 -3.34
C GLU A 41 -10.44 -10.88 -2.77
N ASP A 42 -10.84 -10.42 -1.60
CA ASP A 42 -12.07 -10.86 -0.91
C ASP A 42 -13.36 -10.25 -1.52
N ILE A 43 -13.24 -9.31 -2.46
CA ILE A 43 -14.39 -8.66 -3.09
C ILE A 43 -15.05 -9.62 -4.07
N LYS A 44 -16.37 -9.79 -3.96
CA LYS A 44 -17.18 -10.39 -5.02
C LYS A 44 -17.28 -9.41 -6.19
N LEU A 45 -16.36 -9.55 -7.16
CA LEU A 45 -16.31 -8.72 -8.36
C LEU A 45 -17.63 -8.79 -9.15
N PRO A 46 -17.98 -7.72 -9.90
CA PRO A 46 -19.12 -7.76 -10.78
C PRO A 46 -18.87 -8.74 -11.93
N ASN A 47 -19.94 -9.14 -12.62
CA ASN A 47 -19.83 -10.05 -13.76
C ASN A 47 -18.91 -9.45 -14.83
N HIS A 48 -18.22 -10.33 -15.58
CA HIS A 48 -17.28 -9.93 -16.63
C HIS A 48 -16.07 -9.10 -16.14
N THR A 49 -15.72 -9.21 -14.86
CA THR A 49 -14.53 -8.58 -14.28
C THR A 49 -13.62 -9.63 -13.63
N SER A 50 -12.32 -9.53 -13.88
CA SER A 50 -11.30 -10.40 -13.26
C SER A 50 -10.08 -9.61 -12.83
N ILE A 51 -9.50 -9.95 -11.67
CA ILE A 51 -8.20 -9.43 -11.23
C ILE A 51 -7.09 -10.17 -11.98
N LEU A 52 -6.20 -9.42 -12.62
CA LEU A 52 -5.00 -9.96 -13.28
C LEU A 52 -3.80 -9.99 -12.34
N ASN A 53 -3.66 -8.95 -11.52
CA ASN A 53 -2.53 -8.79 -10.62
C ASN A 53 -2.87 -7.76 -9.52
N ILE A 54 -2.24 -7.89 -8.36
CA ILE A 54 -2.32 -6.91 -7.28
C ILE A 54 -0.89 -6.61 -6.83
N ASN A 55 -0.57 -5.33 -6.78
CA ASN A 55 0.68 -4.84 -6.24
C ASN A 55 0.38 -3.80 -5.15
N SER A 56 1.23 -3.73 -4.14
CA SER A 56 1.04 -2.84 -3.00
C SER A 56 2.38 -2.26 -2.53
N ILE A 57 2.31 -1.07 -1.96
CA ILE A 57 3.48 -0.34 -1.45
C ILE A 57 3.09 0.45 -0.19
N CYS A 58 4.02 0.59 0.75
CA CYS A 58 3.89 1.50 1.88
C CYS A 58 5.14 2.35 2.07
N GLY A 59 4.95 3.58 2.52
CA GLY A 59 6.01 4.56 2.72
C GLY A 59 5.44 5.97 2.63
N LYS A 60 6.29 6.95 2.37
CA LYS A 60 5.89 8.30 2.00
C LYS A 60 5.52 8.28 0.52
N LEU A 61 4.23 8.20 0.24
CA LEU A 61 3.71 8.09 -1.13
C LEU A 61 3.10 9.39 -1.61
N THR A 62 2.66 10.25 -0.70
CA THR A 62 2.03 11.55 -0.99
C THR A 62 2.72 12.70 -0.24
N GLY A 63 2.49 13.94 -0.67
CA GLY A 63 2.95 15.16 -0.03
C GLY A 63 2.27 15.52 1.30
N ASN A 64 1.86 14.53 2.11
CA ASN A 64 1.16 14.74 3.39
C ASN A 64 2.08 14.99 4.60
N GLY A 65 3.37 15.25 4.36
CA GLY A 65 4.37 15.50 5.40
C GLY A 65 5.26 14.28 5.68
N ASN A 66 5.53 14.01 6.97
CA ASN A 66 6.22 12.80 7.41
C ASN A 66 5.16 11.78 7.85
N GLY A 67 4.77 10.91 6.93
CA GLY A 67 3.65 10.01 7.09
C GLY A 67 3.93 8.66 6.41
N MET A 68 3.42 7.61 7.02
CA MET A 68 3.33 6.29 6.43
C MET A 68 1.98 6.17 5.74
N ASP A 69 2.03 5.96 4.43
CA ASP A 69 0.89 5.69 3.58
C ASP A 69 0.90 4.21 3.19
N PHE A 70 -0.29 3.65 3.00
CA PHE A 70 -0.51 2.30 2.49
C PHE A 70 -1.31 2.41 1.21
N LEU A 71 -0.78 1.85 0.12
CA LEU A 71 -1.43 1.84 -1.17
C LEU A 71 -1.45 0.42 -1.71
N SER A 72 -2.62 -0.01 -2.16
CA SER A 72 -2.79 -1.26 -2.90
C SER A 72 -3.49 -0.96 -4.20
N CYS A 73 -3.02 -1.57 -5.28
CA CYS A 73 -3.58 -1.40 -6.61
C CYS A 73 -3.81 -2.77 -7.23
N ALA A 74 -5.05 -3.02 -7.64
CA ALA A 74 -5.41 -4.17 -8.45
C ALA A 74 -5.50 -3.76 -9.91
N LEU A 75 -4.79 -4.49 -10.78
CA LEU A 75 -5.03 -4.45 -12.21
C LEU A 75 -6.18 -5.41 -12.53
N ILE A 76 -7.27 -4.87 -13.05
CA ILE A 76 -8.45 -5.65 -13.45
C ILE A 76 -8.65 -5.58 -14.97
N LYS A 77 -9.24 -6.65 -15.51
CA LYS A 77 -9.80 -6.69 -16.85
C LYS A 77 -11.32 -6.75 -16.74
N SER A 78 -12.04 -5.86 -17.44
CA SER A 78 -13.50 -5.75 -17.34
C SER A 78 -14.15 -5.25 -18.63
N GLU A 79 -15.27 -5.86 -19.01
CA GLU A 79 -16.11 -5.37 -20.12
C GLU A 79 -17.00 -4.19 -19.70
N LEU A 80 -17.11 -3.91 -18.40
CA LEU A 80 -17.86 -2.77 -17.88
C LEU A 80 -17.17 -1.44 -18.20
N SER A 81 -17.98 -0.39 -18.33
CA SER A 81 -17.48 0.97 -18.48
C SER A 81 -16.76 1.47 -17.22
N LEU A 82 -15.92 2.49 -17.38
CA LEU A 82 -15.23 3.13 -16.25
C LEU A 82 -16.22 3.62 -15.17
N LEU A 83 -17.35 4.19 -15.59
CA LEU A 83 -18.35 4.74 -14.69
C LEU A 83 -19.01 3.63 -13.85
N GLU A 84 -19.36 2.50 -14.47
CA GLU A 84 -19.95 1.36 -13.76
C GLU A 84 -18.97 0.78 -12.73
N LEU A 85 -17.68 0.68 -13.08
CA LEU A 85 -16.65 0.23 -12.15
C LEU A 85 -16.45 1.23 -11.00
N GLN A 86 -16.41 2.53 -11.28
CA GLN A 86 -16.33 3.58 -10.24
C GLN A 86 -17.52 3.51 -9.28
N GLN A 87 -18.74 3.37 -9.82
CA GLN A 87 -19.94 3.21 -9.00
C GLN A 87 -19.91 1.93 -8.17
N PHE A 88 -19.45 0.81 -8.73
CA PHE A 88 -19.31 -0.44 -8.00
C PHE A 88 -18.31 -0.31 -6.84
N PHE A 89 -17.08 0.13 -7.10
CA PHE A 89 -16.01 0.17 -6.10
C PHE A 89 -16.20 1.26 -5.05
N SER A 90 -16.83 2.39 -5.38
CA SER A 90 -17.16 3.44 -4.41
C SER A 90 -18.18 3.01 -3.33
N ASN A 91 -18.98 1.98 -3.61
CA ASN A 91 -19.91 1.40 -2.63
C ASN A 91 -19.25 0.39 -1.68
N ILE A 92 -17.98 0.03 -1.91
CA ILE A 92 -17.25 -0.94 -1.09
C ILE A 92 -16.60 -0.22 0.09
N LYS A 93 -16.86 -0.73 1.30
CA LYS A 93 -16.23 -0.25 2.53
C LYS A 93 -15.01 -1.09 2.87
N PHE A 94 -13.84 -0.58 2.53
CA PHE A 94 -12.56 -1.14 2.94
C PHE A 94 -12.27 -0.81 4.41
N LYS A 95 -11.63 -1.74 5.11
CA LYS A 95 -11.05 -1.49 6.43
C LYS A 95 -9.74 -0.73 6.24
N ASN A 96 -9.49 0.21 7.13
CA ASN A 96 -8.22 0.92 7.21
C ASN A 96 -7.05 -0.03 7.48
N ALA A 97 -5.87 0.36 6.99
CA ALA A 97 -4.62 -0.35 7.23
C ALA A 97 -4.28 -0.37 8.73
N LYS A 98 -4.49 0.74 9.43
CA LYS A 98 -4.39 0.83 10.90
C LYS A 98 -5.63 1.51 11.47
N LYS A 99 -5.73 1.59 12.79
CA LYS A 99 -6.85 2.28 13.45
C LYS A 99 -6.87 3.76 13.04
N SER A 100 -7.90 4.16 12.29
CA SER A 100 -8.12 5.52 11.82
C SER A 100 -9.58 5.93 12.04
N ARG A 101 -9.83 7.25 12.01
CA ARG A 101 -11.19 7.82 11.97
C ARG A 101 -11.63 8.20 10.55
N TYR A 102 -10.69 8.19 9.60
CA TYR A 102 -10.92 8.52 8.20
C TYR A 102 -11.19 7.26 7.39
N SER A 103 -11.99 7.36 6.34
CA SER A 103 -12.23 6.27 5.40
C SER A 103 -11.05 6.07 4.45
N VAL A 104 -10.86 4.83 4.02
CA VAL A 104 -9.96 4.49 2.91
C VAL A 104 -10.44 5.19 1.64
N ASN A 105 -9.51 5.77 0.88
CA ASN A 105 -9.83 6.31 -0.44
C ASN A 105 -9.85 5.19 -1.46
N VAL A 106 -10.79 5.26 -2.40
CA VAL A 106 -10.95 4.29 -3.48
C VAL A 106 -11.04 5.06 -4.78
N ASP A 107 -10.25 4.65 -5.77
CA ASP A 107 -10.28 5.24 -7.11
C ASP A 107 -10.18 4.14 -8.16
N VAL A 108 -10.80 4.37 -9.31
CA VAL A 108 -10.73 3.49 -10.47
C VAL A 108 -10.34 4.33 -11.66
N VAL A 109 -9.22 3.96 -12.28
CA VAL A 109 -8.65 4.67 -13.42
C VAL A 109 -8.46 3.74 -14.60
N LYS A 110 -8.82 4.21 -15.79
CA LYS A 110 -8.50 3.51 -17.03
C LYS A 110 -6.99 3.61 -17.27
N THR A 111 -6.36 2.49 -17.61
CA THR A 111 -4.91 2.47 -17.83
C THR A 111 -4.55 2.52 -19.31
N ASN A 112 -3.42 3.16 -19.60
CA ASN A 112 -2.74 3.15 -20.90
C ASN A 112 -1.25 2.80 -20.75
N SER A 113 -0.85 2.31 -19.56
CA SER A 113 0.54 2.06 -19.20
C SER A 113 0.64 0.94 -18.18
N TYR A 114 1.72 0.16 -18.24
CA TYR A 114 2.05 -0.82 -17.20
C TYR A 114 2.47 -0.17 -15.87
N LYS A 115 2.67 1.15 -15.82
CA LYS A 115 2.94 1.90 -14.59
C LYS A 115 1.67 2.60 -14.10
N LEU A 116 1.39 2.52 -12.81
CA LEU A 116 0.30 3.26 -12.18
C LEU A 116 0.62 4.77 -12.17
N ASN A 117 -0.33 5.57 -12.64
CA ASN A 117 -0.36 7.02 -12.44
C ASN A 117 -1.55 7.36 -11.54
N SER A 118 -1.29 7.84 -10.33
CA SER A 118 -2.31 8.14 -9.32
C SER A 118 -1.85 9.28 -8.43
N MET A 119 -2.79 10.15 -8.01
CA MET A 119 -2.52 11.19 -7.02
C MET A 119 -2.13 10.64 -5.64
N TYR A 120 -2.36 9.34 -5.38
CA TYR A 120 -1.94 8.67 -4.16
C TYR A 120 -0.50 8.11 -4.23
N LEU A 121 0.19 8.34 -5.36
CA LEU A 121 1.54 7.85 -5.62
C LEU A 121 2.38 8.94 -6.31
N GLU A 122 2.65 10.01 -5.57
CA GLU A 122 3.56 11.10 -5.97
C GLU A 122 5.03 10.68 -5.81
N HIS A 123 5.32 9.84 -4.80
CA HIS A 123 6.63 9.30 -4.51
C HIS A 123 6.64 7.78 -4.63
N GLY A 124 7.67 7.25 -5.30
CA GLY A 124 7.79 5.83 -5.60
C GLY A 124 7.10 5.44 -6.90
N GLU A 125 7.07 4.14 -7.19
CA GLU A 125 6.50 3.60 -8.41
C GLU A 125 5.83 2.26 -8.13
N LEU A 126 4.74 2.00 -8.85
CA LEU A 126 4.04 0.73 -8.81
C LEU A 126 3.78 0.30 -10.25
N VAL A 127 4.37 -0.83 -10.63
CA VAL A 127 4.43 -1.32 -12.02
C VAL A 127 3.81 -2.71 -12.11
N PHE A 128 3.16 -2.99 -13.23
CA PHE A 128 2.48 -4.24 -13.52
C PHE A 128 3.16 -4.92 -14.70
N ASN A 129 4.26 -5.63 -14.40
CA ASN A 129 5.08 -6.28 -15.41
C ASN A 129 4.31 -7.30 -16.26
N CYS A 130 3.20 -7.84 -15.75
CA CYS A 130 2.31 -8.75 -16.48
C CYS A 130 1.71 -8.13 -17.76
N ILE A 131 1.64 -6.79 -17.86
CA ILE A 131 1.15 -6.07 -19.04
C ILE A 131 2.22 -5.20 -19.71
N LYS A 132 3.50 -5.38 -19.36
CA LYS A 132 4.61 -4.55 -19.88
C LYS A 132 4.74 -4.60 -21.41
N ASN A 133 4.43 -5.75 -22.01
CA ASN A 133 4.54 -6.00 -23.45
C ASN A 133 3.17 -6.03 -24.14
N GLU A 134 2.10 -5.59 -23.48
CA GLU A 134 0.77 -5.55 -24.08
C GLU A 134 0.70 -4.49 -25.17
N SER A 135 0.13 -4.87 -26.31
CA SER A 135 -0.07 -3.97 -27.45
C SER A 135 -1.35 -3.14 -27.30
N SER A 136 -2.31 -3.60 -26.47
CA SER A 136 -3.53 -2.88 -26.15
C SER A 136 -3.83 -2.91 -24.65
N TYR A 137 -4.36 -1.81 -24.14
CA TYR A 137 -4.84 -1.66 -22.77
C TYR A 137 -6.37 -1.62 -22.71
N ASP A 138 -7.04 -2.07 -23.77
CA ASP A 138 -8.49 -2.14 -23.82
C ASP A 138 -9.02 -2.98 -22.67
N ASN A 139 -10.08 -2.47 -22.04
CA ASN A 139 -10.75 -3.11 -20.91
C ASN A 139 -9.85 -3.33 -19.67
N LEU A 140 -8.69 -2.67 -19.59
CA LEU A 140 -7.83 -2.68 -18.41
C LEU A 140 -8.05 -1.44 -17.54
N TYR A 141 -8.14 -1.69 -16.23
CA TYR A 141 -8.35 -0.64 -15.24
C TYR A 141 -7.48 -0.92 -14.01
N TYR A 142 -7.04 0.15 -13.37
CA TYR A 142 -6.47 0.09 -12.03
C TYR A 142 -7.53 0.45 -11.01
N VAL A 143 -7.69 -0.40 -10.00
CA VAL A 143 -8.47 -0.13 -8.80
C VAL A 143 -7.48 0.16 -7.68
N VAL A 144 -7.43 1.42 -7.25
CA VAL A 144 -6.51 1.91 -6.23
C VAL A 144 -7.25 2.08 -4.93
N ILE A 145 -6.72 1.50 -3.86
CA ILE A 145 -7.13 1.83 -2.49
C ILE A 145 -5.94 2.45 -1.76
N SER A 146 -6.17 3.56 -1.08
CA SER A 146 -5.13 4.27 -0.33
C SER A 146 -5.60 4.68 1.06
N ASP A 147 -4.70 4.54 2.03
CA ASP A 147 -4.92 4.91 3.41
C ASP A 147 -3.66 5.55 4.00
N SER A 148 -3.80 6.79 4.46
CA SER A 148 -2.68 7.73 4.57
C SER A 148 -2.63 8.42 5.93
N GLY A 149 -1.47 9.04 6.21
CA GLY A 149 -1.30 9.90 7.39
C GLY A 149 -1.02 9.15 8.68
N TYR A 150 -0.45 7.94 8.61
CA TYR A 150 -0.04 7.21 9.79
C TYR A 150 1.33 7.67 10.29
N PRO A 151 1.58 7.62 11.61
CA PRO A 151 2.92 7.85 12.14
C PRO A 151 3.89 6.76 11.65
N THR A 152 5.11 7.19 11.32
CA THR A 152 6.15 6.36 10.69
C THR A 152 6.86 5.45 11.68
N PHE A 153 7.06 5.92 12.92
CA PHE A 153 7.72 5.23 14.05
C PHE A 153 8.85 4.28 13.65
N PHE A 154 10.09 4.76 13.64
CA PHE A 154 11.29 3.99 13.30
C PHE A 154 11.31 3.36 11.89
N ASP A 155 10.26 3.50 11.08
CA ASP A 155 10.27 3.13 9.68
C ASP A 155 10.68 4.33 8.83
N LEU A 156 11.91 4.28 8.31
CA LEU A 156 12.50 5.35 7.51
C LEU A 156 11.76 5.58 6.19
N ARG A 157 10.97 4.63 5.70
CA ARG A 157 10.25 4.77 4.42
C ARG A 157 9.19 5.85 4.44
N GLY A 158 8.72 6.29 5.61
CA GLY A 158 7.71 7.35 5.73
C GLY A 158 8.27 8.77 5.91
N HIS A 159 9.59 8.95 5.83
CA HIS A 159 10.26 10.25 5.94
C HIS A 159 10.71 10.75 4.56
#